data_AF-D0NHK4-F1
#
_entry.id   AF-D0NHK4-F1
#
_cell.length_a   1.000
_cell.length_b   1.000
_cell.length_c   1.000
_cell.angle_alpha   90.00
_cell.angle_beta   90.00
_cell.angle_gamma   90.00
#
_symmetry.space_group_name_H-M   'P 1'
#
loop_
_entity.id
_entity.type
_entity.pdbx_description
1 polymer ?
#
loop_
_entity_poly.entity_id
_entity_poly.type
_entity_poly.pdbx_seq_one_letter_code
_entity_poly.pdbx_strand_id
1 'polypeptide(L)'
;MTKPTPRPISQQYRADSGVLGEAGEQELQYAPVELLSSRAQSDRPAAATFNILNGCRGSVFEANNTVTDLAAGTPFDVEWVIQAPHPGTMVLSIVKPSADSTGTVTYVPVANLLTIDPFAENSSGKTSTTATIPTSVTWCRSPGDCALQFYWHSDLASQTYPTCADILVRGSGGPSGQTTSATTSPPSTTPSTPSTPSTVTPSAPPASPEESPVPSSTGEKCIRRQRRLVKTLD
;
A
#
# COMPACT_ATOMS: atom_id res chain seq x y z
N MET A 1 1.30 18.12 -7.40
CA MET A 1 0.69 17.18 -8.34
C MET A 1 -0.21 16.22 -7.55
N THR A 2 -1.16 15.52 -8.19
CA THR A 2 -1.94 14.47 -7.52
C THR A 2 -1.01 13.35 -7.05
N LYS A 3 -1.26 12.78 -5.87
CA LYS A 3 -0.41 11.77 -5.22
C LYS A 3 -1.27 10.59 -4.74
N PRO A 4 -1.22 9.43 -5.41
CA PRO A 4 -1.91 8.24 -4.96
C PRO A 4 -1.46 7.83 -3.56
N THR A 5 -2.43 7.52 -2.69
CA THR A 5 -2.17 7.09 -1.31
C THR A 5 -2.14 5.56 -1.25
N PRO A 6 -1.08 4.94 -0.70
CA PRO A 6 -1.08 3.51 -0.43
C PRO A 6 -2.30 3.07 0.37
N ARG A 7 -2.82 1.88 0.08
CA ARG A 7 -3.89 1.27 0.89
C ARG A 7 -3.46 1.20 2.35
N PRO A 8 -4.36 1.52 3.30
CA PRO A 8 -4.09 1.34 4.70
C PRO A 8 -4.08 -0.15 5.07
N ILE A 9 -3.48 -0.47 6.22
CA ILE A 9 -3.73 -1.74 6.90
C ILE A 9 -5.10 -1.68 7.56
N SER A 10 -6.11 -2.21 6.88
CA SER A 10 -7.51 -2.16 7.32
C SER A 10 -7.81 -3.12 8.47
N GLN A 11 -8.99 -2.97 9.07
CA GLN A 11 -9.52 -3.93 10.02
C GLN A 11 -9.74 -5.31 9.37
N GLN A 12 -10.21 -5.34 8.12
CA GLN A 12 -10.43 -6.60 7.40
C GLN A 12 -9.10 -7.32 7.15
N TYR A 13 -8.06 -6.60 6.72
CA TYR A 13 -6.70 -7.15 6.60
C TYR A 13 -6.25 -7.81 7.90
N ARG A 14 -6.45 -7.13 9.04
CA ARG A 14 -6.05 -7.68 10.35
C ARG A 14 -6.83 -8.93 10.72
N ALA A 15 -8.13 -8.94 10.46
CA ALA A 15 -8.98 -10.11 10.71
C ALA A 15 -8.58 -11.33 9.85
N ASP A 16 -8.23 -11.09 8.58
CA ASP A 16 -7.98 -12.15 7.62
C ASP A 16 -6.54 -12.65 7.61
N SER A 17 -5.58 -11.86 8.10
CA SER A 17 -4.15 -12.16 7.97
C SER A 17 -3.62 -13.16 9.01
N GLY A 18 -4.48 -13.72 9.86
CA GLY A 18 -4.12 -14.68 10.91
C GLY A 18 -3.19 -14.04 11.95
N VAL A 19 -2.08 -14.70 12.28
CA VAL A 19 -1.09 -14.17 13.23
C VAL A 19 -0.55 -12.78 12.87
N LEU A 20 -0.54 -12.38 11.60
CA LEU A 20 -0.09 -11.05 11.18
C LEU A 20 -1.02 -9.92 11.66
N GLY A 21 -2.27 -10.22 12.04
CA GLY A 21 -3.21 -9.22 12.56
C GLY A 21 -2.70 -8.49 13.80
N GLU A 22 -1.84 -9.16 14.57
CA GLU A 22 -1.20 -8.65 15.80
C GLU A 22 0.09 -7.85 15.54
N ALA A 23 0.58 -7.80 14.30
CA ALA A 23 1.79 -7.07 13.97
C ALA A 23 1.56 -5.55 13.96
N GLY A 24 2.62 -4.80 14.24
CA GLY A 24 2.62 -3.34 14.20
C GLY A 24 2.31 -2.81 12.79
N GLU A 25 1.62 -1.68 12.70
CA GLU A 25 1.22 -1.09 11.41
C GLU A 25 2.41 -0.78 10.51
N GLN A 26 3.51 -0.26 11.06
CA GLN A 26 4.72 0.01 10.28
C GLN A 26 5.35 -1.28 9.73
N GLU A 27 5.35 -2.36 10.50
CA GLU A 27 5.86 -3.65 10.02
C GLU A 27 5.02 -4.13 8.85
N LEU A 28 3.70 -4.11 9.00
CA LEU A 28 2.77 -4.50 7.95
C LEU A 28 2.84 -3.59 6.72
N GLN A 29 3.22 -2.33 6.86
CA GLN A 29 3.34 -1.41 5.72
C GLN A 29 4.69 -1.52 4.99
N TYR A 30 5.79 -1.80 5.70
CA TYR A 30 7.15 -1.61 5.18
C TYR A 30 8.04 -2.85 5.13
N ALA A 31 7.78 -3.91 5.90
CA ALA A 31 8.61 -5.11 5.89
C ALA A 31 8.63 -5.78 4.51
N PRO A 32 9.57 -6.64 4.12
CA PRO A 32 9.44 -7.41 2.89
C PRO A 32 8.37 -8.50 3.02
N VAL A 33 7.67 -8.85 1.94
CA VAL A 33 6.58 -9.86 2.00
C VAL A 33 7.08 -11.25 2.35
N GLU A 34 8.33 -11.57 2.07
CA GLU A 34 8.96 -12.84 2.44
C GLU A 34 9.07 -12.98 3.98
N LEU A 35 9.43 -11.89 4.67
CA LEU A 35 9.47 -11.86 6.13
C LEU A 35 8.06 -12.01 6.71
N LEU A 36 7.09 -11.25 6.21
CA LEU A 36 5.70 -11.36 6.68
C LEU A 36 5.14 -12.76 6.44
N SER A 37 5.38 -13.34 5.25
CA SER A 37 4.94 -14.69 4.91
C SER A 37 5.55 -15.76 5.83
N SER A 38 6.80 -15.58 6.27
CA SER A 38 7.47 -16.53 7.17
C SER A 38 6.86 -16.61 8.56
N ARG A 39 6.01 -15.65 8.95
CA ARG A 39 5.40 -15.61 10.29
C ARG A 39 4.18 -16.51 10.42
N ALA A 40 3.72 -17.17 9.36
CA ALA A 40 2.52 -18.01 9.39
C ALA A 40 2.56 -19.04 10.54
N GLN A 41 1.44 -19.17 11.25
CA GLN A 41 1.28 -20.09 12.39
C GLN A 41 0.06 -20.99 12.18
N SER A 42 0.22 -22.29 12.44
CA SER A 42 -0.84 -23.29 12.22
C SER A 42 -2.02 -23.14 13.17
N ASP A 43 -1.81 -22.63 14.37
CA ASP A 43 -2.84 -22.39 15.40
C ASP A 43 -3.53 -21.02 15.24
N ARG A 44 -3.02 -20.16 14.36
CA ARG A 44 -3.60 -18.86 13.99
C ARG A 44 -3.55 -18.66 12.47
N PRO A 45 -4.25 -19.51 11.71
CA PRO A 45 -4.20 -19.47 10.25
C PRO A 45 -4.82 -18.18 9.72
N ALA A 46 -4.32 -17.74 8.56
CA ALA A 46 -5.00 -16.71 7.78
C ALA A 46 -6.31 -17.25 7.20
N ALA A 47 -7.23 -16.35 6.86
CA ALA A 47 -8.45 -16.69 6.13
C ALA A 47 -8.11 -17.34 4.78
N ALA A 48 -8.99 -18.22 4.30
CA ALA A 48 -8.76 -19.00 3.07
C ALA A 48 -8.51 -18.13 1.82
N THR A 49 -9.04 -16.90 1.80
CA THR A 49 -8.90 -15.92 0.71
C THR A 49 -7.71 -14.97 0.89
N PHE A 50 -7.03 -15.01 2.03
CA PHE A 50 -5.91 -14.12 2.32
C PHE A 50 -4.61 -14.65 1.73
N ASN A 51 -3.92 -13.80 0.97
CA ASN A 51 -2.62 -14.12 0.39
C ASN A 51 -1.67 -12.93 0.47
N ILE A 52 -0.68 -12.99 1.37
CA ILE A 52 0.34 -11.95 1.52
C ILE A 52 1.15 -11.70 0.24
N LEU A 53 1.23 -12.70 -0.65
CA LEU A 53 1.95 -12.65 -1.92
C LEU A 53 1.04 -12.27 -3.11
N ASN A 54 -0.15 -11.71 -2.86
CA ASN A 54 -1.09 -11.35 -3.91
C ASN A 54 -0.66 -10.20 -4.86
N GLY A 55 0.58 -9.71 -4.76
CA GLY A 55 1.07 -8.55 -5.50
C GLY A 55 0.74 -7.19 -4.85
N CYS A 56 -0.11 -7.14 -3.83
CA CYS A 56 -0.43 -5.93 -3.06
C CYS A 56 -0.26 -6.15 -1.56
N ARG A 57 0.67 -7.04 -1.17
CA ARG A 57 0.97 -7.36 0.24
C ARG A 57 -0.29 -7.79 1.01
N GLY A 58 -1.08 -8.70 0.47
CA GLY A 58 -2.32 -9.17 1.10
C GLY A 58 -3.47 -8.15 1.16
N SER A 59 -3.22 -6.87 0.88
CA SER A 59 -4.30 -5.89 0.77
C SER A 59 -5.16 -6.15 -0.46
N VAL A 60 -6.46 -5.94 -0.33
CA VAL A 60 -7.43 -5.94 -1.41
C VAL A 60 -8.13 -4.58 -1.46
N PHE A 61 -8.89 -4.33 -2.52
CA PHE A 61 -9.73 -3.14 -2.58
C PHE A 61 -10.85 -3.25 -1.54
N GLU A 62 -11.04 -2.19 -0.76
CA GLU A 62 -12.16 -2.03 0.15
C GLU A 62 -12.86 -0.70 -0.14
N ALA A 63 -14.19 -0.66 0.04
CA ALA A 63 -14.99 0.52 -0.34
C ALA A 63 -14.63 1.79 0.43
N ASN A 64 -13.99 1.67 1.60
CA ASN A 64 -13.49 2.77 2.42
C ASN A 64 -12.06 3.20 2.07
N ASN A 65 -11.38 2.54 1.13
CA ASN A 65 -10.05 2.95 0.69
C ASN A 65 -10.11 4.31 -0.02
N THR A 66 -9.06 5.11 0.16
CA THR A 66 -8.87 6.34 -0.62
C THR A 66 -8.62 5.98 -2.08
N VAL A 67 -9.54 6.39 -2.97
CA VAL A 67 -9.38 6.24 -4.41
C VAL A 67 -8.88 7.55 -5.00
N THR A 68 -7.79 7.49 -5.76
CA THR A 68 -7.20 8.67 -6.39
C THR A 68 -7.62 8.78 -7.84
N ASP A 69 -8.25 9.91 -8.19
CA ASP A 69 -8.59 10.26 -9.56
C ASP A 69 -7.36 10.72 -10.35
N LEU A 70 -6.96 9.94 -11.36
CA LEU A 70 -5.85 10.27 -12.25
C LEU A 70 -6.36 10.49 -13.68
N ALA A 71 -5.73 11.41 -14.42
CA ALA A 71 -6.04 11.65 -15.83
C ALA A 71 -4.98 11.00 -16.72
N ALA A 72 -5.40 10.21 -17.71
CA ALA A 72 -4.47 9.62 -18.67
C ALA A 72 -3.77 10.72 -19.49
N GLY A 73 -2.46 10.56 -19.72
CA GLY A 73 -1.61 11.55 -20.37
C GLY A 73 -1.15 12.70 -19.47
N THR A 74 -1.66 12.80 -18.24
CA THR A 74 -1.26 13.85 -17.29
C THR A 74 -0.26 13.32 -16.26
N PRO A 75 0.83 14.05 -16.00
CA PRO A 75 1.78 13.68 -14.95
C PRO A 75 1.14 13.66 -13.54
N PHE A 76 1.55 12.72 -12.71
CA PHE A 76 1.25 12.64 -11.28
C PHE A 76 2.51 12.24 -10.49
N ASP A 77 2.55 12.61 -9.21
CA ASP A 77 3.68 12.28 -8.34
C ASP A 77 3.42 10.97 -7.62
N VAL A 78 4.48 10.18 -7.44
CA VAL A 78 4.49 8.98 -6.61
C VAL A 78 5.52 9.18 -5.52
N GLU A 79 5.10 8.97 -4.27
CA GLU A 79 5.97 9.09 -3.10
C GLU A 79 6.17 7.72 -2.45
N TRP A 80 7.34 7.53 -1.87
CA TRP A 80 7.65 6.35 -1.06
C TRP A 80 8.61 6.70 0.08
N VAL A 81 8.71 5.78 1.03
CA VAL A 81 9.62 5.85 2.16
C VAL A 81 10.48 4.60 2.17
N ILE A 82 11.81 4.76 2.16
CA ILE A 82 12.74 3.65 2.32
C ILE A 82 13.32 3.71 3.73
N GLN A 83 12.98 2.71 4.55
CA GLN A 83 13.52 2.57 5.90
C GLN A 83 14.92 1.91 5.89
N ALA A 84 15.12 0.92 5.02
CA ALA A 84 16.39 0.22 4.86
C ALA A 84 16.68 0.03 3.36
N PRO A 85 17.68 0.72 2.79
CA PRO A 85 17.99 0.60 1.36
C PRO A 85 18.61 -0.76 1.03
N HIS A 86 18.03 -1.41 0.02
CA HIS A 86 18.52 -2.63 -0.60
C HIS A 86 18.53 -2.45 -2.13
N PRO A 87 19.71 -2.31 -2.78
CA PRO A 87 19.76 -2.11 -4.22
C PRO A 87 18.97 -3.17 -4.96
N GLY A 88 18.20 -2.73 -5.93
CA GLY A 88 17.34 -3.60 -6.71
C GLY A 88 16.66 -2.81 -7.80
N THR A 89 15.50 -3.28 -8.22
CA THR A 89 14.73 -2.65 -9.29
C THR A 89 13.36 -2.26 -8.75
N MET A 90 12.93 -1.04 -9.08
CA MET A 90 11.56 -0.58 -8.82
C MET A 90 10.78 -0.50 -10.12
N VAL A 91 9.60 -1.09 -10.11
CA VAL A 91 8.63 -1.05 -11.21
C VAL A 91 7.35 -0.42 -10.70
N LEU A 92 6.93 0.66 -11.34
CA LEU A 92 5.61 1.25 -11.16
C LEU A 92 4.69 0.71 -12.26
N SER A 93 3.60 0.08 -11.87
CA SER A 93 2.65 -0.53 -12.81
C SER A 93 1.20 -0.25 -12.45
N ILE A 94 0.31 -0.33 -13.43
CA ILE A 94 -1.12 -0.51 -13.18
C ILE A 94 -1.39 -2.01 -13.13
N VAL A 95 -2.06 -2.45 -12.07
CA VAL A 95 -2.43 -3.86 -11.84
C VAL A 95 -3.94 -4.04 -11.87
N LYS A 96 -4.39 -5.20 -12.34
CA LYS A 96 -5.80 -5.64 -12.26
C LYS A 96 -5.97 -6.71 -11.17
N PRO A 97 -7.01 -6.62 -10.33
CA PRO A 97 -7.38 -7.75 -9.50
C PRO A 97 -7.94 -8.89 -10.34
N SER A 98 -7.62 -10.11 -9.95
CA SER A 98 -8.21 -11.35 -10.45
C SER A 98 -8.42 -12.28 -9.27
N ALA A 99 -9.64 -12.82 -9.11
CA ALA A 99 -9.93 -13.82 -8.10
C ALA A 99 -9.84 -15.22 -8.71
N ASP A 100 -9.25 -16.17 -7.99
CA ASP A 100 -9.35 -17.59 -8.33
C ASP A 100 -10.68 -18.19 -7.86
N SER A 101 -10.87 -19.50 -8.06
CA SER A 101 -12.09 -20.22 -7.67
C SER A 101 -12.34 -20.26 -6.15
N THR A 102 -11.32 -19.97 -5.34
CA THR A 102 -11.43 -19.90 -3.87
C THR A 102 -11.78 -18.49 -3.38
N GLY A 103 -11.78 -17.50 -4.29
CA GLY A 103 -11.97 -16.09 -3.95
C GLY A 103 -10.67 -15.37 -3.58
N THR A 104 -9.51 -16.03 -3.70
CA THR A 104 -8.21 -15.40 -3.43
C THR A 104 -7.89 -14.41 -4.55
N VAL A 105 -7.79 -13.13 -4.19
CA VAL A 105 -7.48 -12.05 -5.13
C VAL A 105 -5.98 -11.97 -5.34
N THR A 106 -5.54 -11.90 -6.60
CA THR A 106 -4.17 -11.58 -7.03
C THR A 106 -4.18 -10.36 -7.94
N TYR A 107 -3.18 -9.50 -7.85
CA TYR A 107 -3.02 -8.30 -8.66
C TYR A 107 -1.97 -8.52 -9.75
N VAL A 108 -2.41 -8.49 -11.01
CA VAL A 108 -1.58 -8.78 -12.18
C VAL A 108 -1.21 -7.48 -12.89
N PRO A 109 0.08 -7.21 -13.16
CA PRO A 109 0.49 -6.02 -13.90
C PRO A 109 0.00 -6.09 -15.34
N VAL A 110 -0.59 -4.99 -15.81
CA VAL A 110 -1.16 -4.88 -17.17
C VAL A 110 -0.67 -3.65 -17.92
N ALA A 111 -0.02 -2.72 -17.24
CA ALA A 111 0.72 -1.61 -17.86
C ALA A 111 1.90 -1.21 -16.96
N ASN A 112 3.11 -1.20 -17.51
CA ASN A 112 4.29 -0.63 -16.85
C ASN A 112 4.31 0.88 -17.14
N LEU A 113 4.46 1.69 -16.09
CA LEU A 113 4.49 3.15 -16.17
C LEU A 113 5.92 3.70 -16.10
N LEU A 114 6.74 3.09 -15.25
CA LEU A 114 8.11 3.50 -14.98
C LEU A 114 8.89 2.32 -14.42
N THR A 115 10.15 2.20 -14.82
CA THR A 115 11.12 1.31 -14.18
C THR A 115 12.33 2.13 -13.77
N ILE A 116 12.79 1.98 -12.52
CA ILE A 116 14.02 2.58 -12.01
C ILE A 116 14.96 1.44 -11.65
N ASP A 117 16.12 1.42 -12.31
CA ASP A 117 17.18 0.44 -12.11
C ASP A 117 18.54 1.11 -12.37
N PRO A 118 19.45 1.15 -11.38
CA PRO A 118 19.29 0.65 -10.02
C PRO A 118 18.39 1.55 -9.15
N PHE A 119 17.66 0.94 -8.22
CA PHE A 119 16.81 1.58 -7.22
C PHE A 119 17.32 1.33 -5.80
N ALA A 120 17.09 2.28 -4.89
CA ALA A 120 17.47 2.19 -3.48
C ALA A 120 18.98 1.95 -3.23
N GLU A 121 19.85 2.49 -4.09
CA GLU A 121 21.30 2.38 -3.92
C GLU A 121 21.84 3.12 -2.69
N ASN A 122 21.36 4.36 -2.50
CA ASN A 122 21.88 5.28 -1.48
C ASN A 122 20.77 6.02 -0.71
N SER A 123 19.50 5.79 -1.04
CA SER A 123 18.38 6.56 -0.51
C SER A 123 17.83 5.97 0.79
N SER A 124 18.00 6.69 1.89
CA SER A 124 17.23 6.52 3.12
C SER A 124 16.23 7.68 3.25
N GLY A 125 14.99 7.41 3.66
CA GLY A 125 13.98 8.46 3.90
C GLY A 125 12.90 8.59 2.81
N LYS A 126 12.21 9.74 2.81
CA LYS A 126 11.12 10.04 1.87
C LYS A 126 11.68 10.44 0.51
N THR A 127 11.15 9.88 -0.57
CA THR A 127 11.58 10.18 -1.95
C THR A 127 10.36 10.18 -2.87
N SER A 128 10.49 10.76 -4.06
CA SER A 128 9.42 10.80 -5.05
C SER A 128 9.95 10.71 -6.48
N THR A 129 9.04 10.39 -7.40
CA THR A 129 9.22 10.56 -8.85
C THR A 129 7.91 11.00 -9.48
N THR A 130 7.95 11.32 -10.77
CA THR A 130 6.77 11.64 -11.57
C THR A 130 6.53 10.51 -12.57
N ALA A 131 5.25 10.15 -12.76
CA ALA A 131 4.82 9.17 -13.74
C ALA A 131 3.61 9.68 -14.52
N THR A 132 3.29 9.03 -15.63
CA THR A 132 2.14 9.36 -16.47
C THR A 132 1.40 8.07 -16.83
N ILE A 133 0.07 8.06 -16.69
CA ILE A 133 -0.75 6.95 -17.17
C ILE A 133 -0.89 7.04 -18.70
N PRO A 134 -0.59 5.99 -19.48
CA PRO A 134 -0.80 5.98 -20.92
C PRO A 134 -2.26 6.21 -21.28
N THR A 135 -2.52 6.93 -22.37
CA THR A 135 -3.88 7.18 -22.89
C THR A 135 -4.61 5.91 -23.35
N SER A 136 -3.88 4.81 -23.56
CA SER A 136 -4.44 3.48 -23.85
C SER A 136 -5.13 2.81 -22.65
N VAL A 137 -4.93 3.31 -21.43
CA VAL A 137 -5.59 2.80 -20.22
C VAL A 137 -7.00 3.36 -20.13
N THR A 138 -7.96 2.68 -20.74
CA THR A 138 -9.36 3.12 -20.85
C THR A 138 -10.34 2.34 -19.97
N TRP A 139 -9.84 1.34 -19.23
CA TRP A 139 -10.66 0.32 -18.55
C TRP A 139 -10.66 0.43 -17.02
N CYS A 140 -9.75 1.20 -16.41
CA CYS A 140 -9.75 1.43 -14.96
C CYS A 140 -10.65 2.63 -14.64
N ARG A 141 -11.97 2.44 -14.58
CA ARG A 141 -12.94 3.55 -14.54
C ARG A 141 -13.71 3.63 -13.23
N SER A 142 -13.74 2.56 -12.46
CA SER A 142 -14.44 2.45 -11.19
C SER A 142 -13.49 2.01 -10.08
N PRO A 143 -13.76 2.42 -8.82
CA PRO A 143 -13.06 1.89 -7.66
C PRO A 143 -13.01 0.35 -7.69
N GLY A 144 -11.82 -0.21 -7.51
CA GLY A 144 -11.60 -1.65 -7.55
C GLY A 144 -11.30 -2.23 -8.94
N ASP A 145 -11.46 -1.49 -10.04
CA ASP A 145 -11.09 -1.99 -11.39
C ASP A 145 -9.57 -2.22 -11.50
N CYS A 146 -8.78 -1.37 -10.84
CA CYS A 146 -7.32 -1.43 -10.86
C CYS A 146 -6.70 -0.79 -9.63
N ALA A 147 -5.40 -0.99 -9.47
CA ALA A 147 -4.57 -0.25 -8.54
C ALA A 147 -3.27 0.20 -9.21
N LEU A 148 -2.65 1.24 -8.66
CA LEU A 148 -1.26 1.58 -8.93
C LEU A 148 -0.38 0.75 -7.99
N GLN A 149 0.48 -0.08 -8.55
CA GLN A 149 1.44 -0.89 -7.80
C GLN A 149 2.82 -0.25 -7.88
N PHE A 150 3.37 0.07 -6.72
CA PHE A 150 4.80 0.25 -6.51
C PHE A 150 5.38 -1.12 -6.16
N TYR A 151 6.26 -1.66 -7.00
CA TYR A 151 6.92 -2.95 -6.77
C TYR A 151 8.42 -2.73 -6.72
N TRP A 152 9.05 -3.01 -5.58
CA TRP A 152 10.50 -3.00 -5.46
C TRP A 152 11.00 -4.39 -5.08
N HIS A 153 11.94 -4.92 -5.85
CA HIS A 153 12.61 -6.18 -5.54
C HIS A 153 14.12 -5.99 -5.50
N SER A 154 14.77 -6.62 -4.52
CA SER A 154 16.22 -6.70 -4.41
C SER A 154 16.68 -8.16 -4.48
N ASP A 155 17.37 -8.53 -5.55
CA ASP A 155 18.06 -9.84 -5.65
C ASP A 155 19.14 -9.99 -4.57
N LEU A 156 19.71 -8.85 -4.14
CA LEU A 156 20.78 -8.81 -3.15
C LEU A 156 20.28 -9.25 -1.76
N ALA A 157 19.08 -8.77 -1.38
CA ALA A 157 18.44 -9.08 -0.11
C ALA A 157 17.46 -10.26 -0.23
N SER A 158 17.10 -10.67 -1.44
CA SER A 158 16.02 -11.63 -1.73
C SER A 158 14.70 -11.21 -1.10
N GLN A 159 14.34 -9.94 -1.31
CA GLN A 159 13.25 -9.26 -0.63
C GLN A 159 12.41 -8.43 -1.60
N THR A 160 11.10 -8.49 -1.40
CA THR A 160 10.10 -7.80 -2.23
C THR A 160 9.23 -6.88 -1.40
N TYR A 161 8.99 -5.68 -1.91
CA TYR A 161 8.23 -4.61 -1.27
C TYR A 161 7.13 -4.12 -2.22
N PRO A 162 6.02 -4.87 -2.36
CA PRO A 162 4.87 -4.42 -3.12
C PRO A 162 3.97 -3.53 -2.25
N THR A 163 3.50 -2.44 -2.82
CA THR A 163 2.51 -1.55 -2.22
C THR A 163 1.54 -1.10 -3.28
N CYS A 164 0.24 -1.08 -2.98
CA CYS A 164 -0.79 -0.68 -3.93
C CYS A 164 -1.57 0.53 -3.43
N ALA A 165 -1.93 1.41 -4.35
CA ALA A 165 -2.82 2.54 -4.15
C ALA A 165 -4.03 2.41 -5.07
N ASP A 166 -5.23 2.65 -4.55
CA ASP A 166 -6.44 2.57 -5.36
C ASP A 166 -6.56 3.83 -6.23
N ILE A 167 -6.77 3.60 -7.52
CA ILE A 167 -6.88 4.67 -8.51
C ILE A 167 -8.09 4.44 -9.40
N LEU A 168 -8.54 5.49 -10.06
CA LEU A 168 -9.32 5.37 -11.28
C LEU A 168 -8.73 6.33 -12.31
N VAL A 169 -8.89 6.00 -13.59
CA VAL A 169 -8.30 6.72 -14.71
C VAL A 169 -9.40 7.40 -15.50
N ARG A 170 -9.33 8.72 -15.65
CA ARG A 170 -10.18 9.51 -16.56
C ARG A 170 -9.48 9.68 -17.91
N GLY A 171 -10.28 9.83 -18.98
CA GLY A 171 -9.76 10.00 -20.34
C GLY A 171 -8.91 11.26 -20.46
N SER A 172 -8.04 11.33 -21.47
CA SER A 172 -7.22 12.51 -21.77
C SER A 172 -8.11 13.62 -22.34
N GLY A 173 -8.81 14.34 -21.46
CA GLY A 173 -9.63 15.49 -21.79
C GLY A 173 -9.62 16.47 -20.62
N GLY A 174 -9.33 17.74 -20.91
CA GLY A 174 -9.15 18.83 -19.94
C GLY A 174 -10.34 19.06 -18.99
N PRO A 175 -10.20 19.98 -18.03
CA PRO A 175 -11.06 20.07 -16.86
C PRO A 175 -12.49 20.46 -17.26
N SER A 176 -13.45 19.57 -17.00
CA SER A 176 -14.86 19.94 -16.98
C SER A 176 -15.69 18.93 -16.20
N GLY A 177 -16.42 19.46 -15.21
CA GLY A 177 -17.63 18.85 -14.71
C GLY A 177 -17.45 17.89 -13.54
N GLN A 178 -17.21 18.46 -12.36
CA GLN A 178 -17.72 17.88 -11.12
C GLN A 178 -19.22 17.59 -11.33
N THR A 179 -19.59 16.32 -11.51
CA THR A 179 -20.99 15.92 -11.34
C THR A 179 -21.11 15.52 -9.88
N THR A 180 -21.38 16.51 -9.04
CA THR A 180 -21.94 16.28 -7.71
C THR A 180 -23.29 15.58 -7.93
N SER A 181 -23.36 14.29 -7.62
CA SER A 181 -24.65 13.69 -7.27
C SER A 181 -25.09 14.31 -5.95
N ALA A 182 -25.88 15.38 -6.06
CA ALA A 182 -26.60 15.99 -4.96
C ALA A 182 -27.55 14.93 -4.39
N THR A 183 -27.26 14.45 -3.17
CA THR A 183 -28.24 13.72 -2.39
C THR A 183 -29.13 14.76 -1.71
N THR A 184 -30.41 14.70 -2.05
CA THR A 184 -31.47 15.61 -1.59
C THR A 184 -31.71 15.43 -0.09
N SER A 185 -31.48 16.49 0.70
CA SER A 185 -31.93 16.57 2.09
C SER A 185 -33.44 16.82 2.17
N PRO A 186 -34.20 16.11 3.01
CA PRO A 186 -35.52 16.55 3.44
C PRO A 186 -35.44 17.52 4.65
N PRO A 187 -36.47 18.36 4.87
CA PRO A 187 -36.42 19.53 5.74
C PRO A 187 -36.64 19.22 7.23
N SER A 188 -36.17 20.17 8.05
CA SER A 188 -36.24 20.25 9.51
C SER A 188 -37.66 20.27 10.09
N THR A 189 -37.87 19.49 11.16
CA THR A 189 -38.87 19.76 12.20
C THR A 189 -38.30 19.42 13.58
N THR A 190 -38.23 20.42 14.46
CA THR A 190 -38.11 20.31 15.93
C THR A 190 -39.40 20.92 16.53
N PRO A 191 -39.77 20.72 17.82
CA PRO A 191 -39.04 20.08 18.92
C PRO A 191 -39.89 19.12 19.82
N SER A 192 -39.24 18.42 20.76
CA SER A 192 -39.62 18.34 22.18
C SER A 192 -38.60 17.55 23.01
N THR A 193 -38.09 18.20 24.07
CA THR A 193 -37.37 17.65 25.25
C THR A 193 -38.29 16.70 26.05
N PRO A 194 -37.80 15.73 26.87
CA PRO A 194 -37.01 16.06 28.08
C PRO A 194 -36.00 15.01 28.62
N SER A 195 -35.26 15.49 29.65
CA SER A 195 -34.69 14.80 30.83
C SER A 195 -33.40 13.96 30.76
N THR A 196 -32.42 14.48 31.51
CA THR A 196 -31.15 13.92 32.01
C THR A 196 -31.32 12.64 32.84
N PRO A 197 -30.30 11.76 32.90
CA PRO A 197 -29.41 11.82 34.07
C PRO A 197 -27.89 11.58 33.82
N SER A 198 -27.16 12.05 34.83
CA SER A 198 -25.75 12.02 35.24
C SER A 198 -24.81 10.83 34.91
N THR A 199 -23.57 11.23 34.54
CA THR A 199 -22.23 10.79 35.02
C THR A 199 -21.68 9.40 34.67
N VAL A 200 -20.53 9.36 33.97
CA VAL A 200 -19.19 8.95 34.51
C VAL A 200 -18.05 9.24 33.51
N THR A 201 -16.97 9.78 34.05
CA THR A 201 -15.69 10.09 33.37
C THR A 201 -14.84 8.82 33.23
N PRO A 202 -14.31 8.47 32.04
CA PRO A 202 -13.27 7.44 31.95
C PRO A 202 -11.87 8.02 32.22
N SER A 203 -11.13 7.28 33.03
CA SER A 203 -9.74 7.52 33.45
C SER A 203 -8.75 7.25 32.32
N ALA A 204 -7.67 8.03 32.26
CA ALA A 204 -6.60 7.89 31.28
C ALA A 204 -5.77 6.60 31.50
N PRO A 205 -5.33 5.91 30.43
CA PRO A 205 -4.39 4.79 30.55
C PRO A 205 -2.95 5.26 30.79
N PRO A 206 -2.13 4.48 31.54
CA PRO A 206 -0.73 4.80 31.81
C PRO A 206 0.18 4.58 30.59
N ALA A 207 1.30 5.31 30.57
CA ALA A 207 2.31 5.30 29.52
C ALA A 207 3.05 3.95 29.38
N SER A 208 3.31 3.56 28.13
CA SER A 208 4.12 2.40 27.74
C SER A 208 5.62 2.68 27.95
N PRO A 209 6.43 1.70 28.39
CA PRO A 209 7.88 1.86 28.46
C PRO A 209 8.52 1.83 27.07
N GLU A 210 9.60 2.61 26.95
CA GLU A 210 10.48 2.79 25.81
C GLU A 210 11.31 1.52 25.56
N GLU A 211 11.23 0.96 24.36
CA GLU A 211 11.98 -0.23 23.95
C GLU A 211 13.38 0.17 23.45
N SER A 212 14.42 -0.43 24.03
CA SER A 212 15.82 -0.25 23.63
C SER A 212 16.10 -0.87 22.26
N PRO A 213 17.00 -0.28 21.44
CA PRO A 213 17.24 -0.74 20.07
C PRO A 213 17.99 -2.09 20.02
N VAL A 214 17.47 -3.01 19.22
CA VAL A 214 18.09 -4.31 18.88
C VAL A 214 19.22 -4.10 17.86
N PRO A 215 20.43 -4.69 18.02
CA PRO A 215 21.56 -4.45 17.14
C PRO A 215 21.37 -5.04 15.73
N SER A 216 21.55 -4.18 14.72
CA SER A 216 21.28 -4.43 13.31
C SER A 216 22.43 -5.18 12.61
N SER A 217 22.52 -6.51 12.81
CA SER A 217 23.51 -7.36 12.13
C SER A 217 23.21 -7.61 10.64
N THR A 218 22.01 -7.22 10.17
CA THR A 218 21.54 -7.45 8.80
C THR A 218 22.07 -6.40 7.82
N GLY A 219 22.22 -5.14 8.27
CA GLY A 219 22.76 -4.05 7.43
C GLY A 219 24.19 -4.29 6.96
N GLU A 220 25.03 -4.88 7.83
CA GLU A 220 26.44 -5.10 7.51
C GLU A 220 26.66 -6.17 6.42
N LYS A 221 25.77 -7.18 6.35
CA LYS A 221 25.82 -8.20 5.29
C LYS A 221 25.49 -7.60 3.92
N CYS A 222 24.52 -6.70 3.87
CA CYS A 222 24.12 -6.02 2.62
C CYS A 222 25.24 -5.13 2.09
N ILE A 223 25.88 -4.34 2.95
CA ILE A 223 27.01 -3.46 2.59
C ILE A 223 28.23 -4.28 2.11
N ARG A 224 28.54 -5.41 2.77
CA ARG A 224 29.67 -6.27 2.35
C ARG A 224 29.44 -6.90 0.98
N ARG A 225 28.20 -7.27 0.64
CA ARG A 225 27.87 -7.91 -0.65
C ARG A 225 27.90 -6.90 -1.81
N GLN A 226 27.43 -5.66 -1.58
CA GLN A 226 27.59 -4.54 -2.53
C GLN A 226 29.07 -4.28 -2.89
N ARG A 227 29.94 -4.20 -1.87
CA ARG A 227 31.39 -3.97 -2.09
C ARG A 227 32.07 -5.09 -2.89
N ARG A 228 31.57 -6.32 -2.81
CA ARG A 228 32.09 -7.44 -3.61
C ARG A 228 31.65 -7.36 -5.07
N LEU A 229 30.39 -6.98 -5.33
CA LEU A 229 29.86 -6.88 -6.69
C LEU A 229 30.51 -5.75 -7.49
N VAL A 230 30.77 -4.60 -6.86
CA VAL A 230 31.51 -3.50 -7.50
C VAL A 230 32.94 -3.92 -7.85
N LYS A 231 33.60 -4.70 -6.99
CA LYS A 231 34.97 -5.21 -7.24
C LYS A 231 35.08 -6.28 -8.34
N THR A 232 33.98 -6.87 -8.78
CA THR A 232 33.97 -7.87 -9.86
C THR A 232 33.67 -7.28 -11.23
N LEU A 233 33.45 -5.96 -11.31
CA LEU A 233 33.15 -5.22 -12.54
C LEU A 233 34.33 -4.35 -13.01
N ASP A 234 35.44 -4.34 -12.25
CA ASP A 234 36.75 -3.77 -12.62
C ASP A 234 37.75 -4.91 -12.92
#